data_AF-A0A1F8SHU4-F1
#
_entry.id   AF-A0A1F8SHU4-F1
#
_cell.length_a   1.000
_cell.length_b   1.000
_cell.length_c   1.000
_cell.angle_alpha   90.00
_cell.angle_beta   90.00
_cell.angle_gamma   90.00
#
_symmetry.space_group_name_H-M   'P 1'
#
loop_
_entity.id
_entity.type
_entity.pdbx_description
1 polymer ?
#
loop_
_entity_poly.entity_id
_entity_poly.type
_entity_poly.pdbx_seq_one_letter_code
_entity_poly.pdbx_strand_id
1 'polypeptide(L)'
;MEHINSTPAGGFSFVTRQGSPSAIDGATFHPDVGCNWSGVAGQATSLNGESVRGLFVQLGGSMPGMESVDKLAMTGLAPQYGAGGFEFTLADKPVASSGTLWIQLFDQQNLPLSDRIYFDTYDDCQMNLIIIYFDQVK
;
A
#
# COMPACT_ATOMS: atom_id res chain seq x y z
N MET A 1 -24.74 5.32 19.39
CA MET A 1 -24.52 5.79 18.01
C MET A 1 -23.62 4.77 17.37
N GLU A 2 -24.20 3.73 16.77
CA GLU A 2 -23.46 2.67 16.10
C GLU A 2 -23.09 3.14 14.69
N HIS A 3 -21.80 3.33 14.45
CA HIS A 3 -21.28 3.51 13.10
C HIS A 3 -21.34 2.15 12.39
N ILE A 4 -22.39 1.98 11.60
CA ILE A 4 -22.51 0.90 10.62
C ILE A 4 -21.32 0.98 9.66
N ASN A 5 -20.34 0.10 9.84
CA ASN A 5 -19.30 -0.14 8.84
C ASN A 5 -19.94 -0.97 7.72
N SER A 6 -20.73 -0.30 6.89
CA SER A 6 -21.41 -0.92 5.75
C SER A 6 -20.38 -1.22 4.67
N THR A 7 -19.78 -2.41 4.75
CA THR A 7 -19.20 -3.07 3.59
C THR A 7 -20.23 -3.04 2.46
N PRO A 8 -19.91 -2.50 1.26
CA PRO A 8 -20.87 -2.46 0.17
C PRO A 8 -21.38 -3.87 -0.13
N ALA A 9 -22.71 -4.02 -0.25
CA ALA A 9 -23.41 -5.30 -0.39
C ALA A 9 -23.10 -6.09 -1.69
N GLY A 10 -22.06 -5.70 -2.43
CA GLY A 10 -21.57 -6.39 -3.62
C GLY A 10 -20.08 -6.75 -3.58
N GLY A 11 -19.38 -6.58 -2.45
CA GLY A 11 -17.92 -6.71 -2.35
C GLY A 11 -17.17 -5.49 -2.89
N PHE A 12 -15.84 -5.50 -2.82
CA PHE A 12 -14.98 -4.40 -3.26
C PHE A 12 -14.62 -4.48 -4.75
N SER A 13 -14.40 -3.33 -5.39
CA SER A 13 -14.04 -3.29 -6.82
C SER A 13 -12.57 -3.64 -7.06
N PHE A 14 -11.71 -3.53 -6.05
CA PHE A 14 -10.31 -3.91 -6.08
C PHE A 14 -9.98 -4.95 -5.01
N VAL A 15 -9.13 -5.91 -5.37
CA VAL A 15 -8.53 -6.89 -4.46
C VAL A 15 -7.03 -6.91 -4.64
N THR A 16 -6.29 -7.49 -3.70
CA THR A 16 -4.85 -7.68 -3.87
C THR A 16 -4.55 -8.71 -4.95
N ARG A 17 -3.53 -8.45 -5.75
CA ARG A 17 -3.01 -9.42 -6.72
C ARG A 17 -2.45 -10.64 -5.97
N GLN A 18 -2.56 -11.81 -6.59
CA GLN A 18 -1.89 -13.02 -6.08
C GLN A 18 -0.39 -12.76 -5.88
N GLY A 19 0.12 -13.08 -4.69
CA GLY A 19 1.52 -12.85 -4.32
C GLY A 19 1.78 -11.48 -3.66
N SER A 20 0.76 -10.62 -3.51
CA SER A 20 0.82 -9.43 -2.67
C SER A 20 0.10 -9.65 -1.33
N PRO A 21 0.56 -9.03 -0.23
CA PRO A 21 1.82 -8.27 -0.08
C PRO A 21 3.07 -9.14 -0.28
N SER A 22 4.13 -8.55 -0.82
CA SER A 22 5.46 -9.16 -0.89
C SER A 22 6.52 -8.19 -0.40
N ALA A 23 7.55 -8.70 0.29
CA ALA A 23 8.68 -7.91 0.72
C ALA A 23 9.87 -8.13 -0.20
N ILE A 24 10.52 -7.05 -0.62
CA ILE A 24 11.65 -7.06 -1.55
C ILE A 24 12.75 -6.09 -1.09
N ASP A 25 13.90 -6.17 -1.76
CA ASP A 25 14.99 -5.21 -1.60
C ASP A 25 14.61 -3.87 -2.26
N GLY A 26 14.45 -2.86 -1.42
CA GLY A 26 14.14 -1.48 -1.79
C GLY A 26 15.24 -0.81 -2.61
N ALA A 27 16.48 -1.29 -2.56
CA ALA A 27 17.58 -0.77 -3.38
C ALA A 27 17.32 -0.98 -4.89
N THR A 28 16.37 -1.84 -5.26
CA THR A 28 15.86 -1.97 -6.63
C THR A 28 15.26 -0.66 -7.15
N PHE A 29 14.65 0.15 -6.28
CA PHE A 29 13.98 1.41 -6.63
C PHE A 29 14.71 2.64 -6.06
N HIS A 30 15.35 2.50 -4.90
CA HIS A 30 16.11 3.57 -4.23
C HIS A 30 17.54 3.10 -3.91
N PRO A 31 18.41 2.92 -4.92
CA PRO A 31 19.77 2.40 -4.72
C PRO A 31 20.69 3.33 -3.92
N ASP A 32 20.35 4.61 -3.82
CA ASP A 32 21.12 5.66 -3.15
C ASP A 32 20.94 5.68 -1.64
N VAL A 33 19.81 5.20 -1.12
CA VAL A 33 19.51 5.18 0.32
C VAL A 33 19.74 3.82 0.96
N GLY A 34 19.70 2.74 0.17
CA GLY A 34 19.95 1.37 0.64
C GLY A 34 19.15 1.03 1.90
N CYS A 35 19.85 0.62 2.96
CA CYS A 35 19.22 0.25 4.23
C CYS A 35 18.84 1.44 5.14
N ASN A 36 19.10 2.68 4.73
CA ASN A 36 18.67 3.87 5.48
C ASN A 36 17.27 4.34 5.06
N TRP A 37 16.42 3.38 4.67
CA TRP A 37 15.07 3.63 4.21
C TRP A 37 14.23 2.36 4.33
N SER A 38 12.93 2.54 4.58
CA SER A 38 11.90 1.52 4.39
C SER A 38 10.62 2.13 3.85
N GLY A 39 9.83 1.34 3.14
CA GLY A 39 8.64 1.84 2.47
C GLY A 39 7.59 0.81 2.11
N VAL A 40 6.44 1.33 1.67
CA VAL A 40 5.34 0.58 1.09
C VAL A 40 5.03 1.17 -0.27
N ALA A 41 4.97 0.34 -1.29
CA ALA A 41 4.67 0.80 -2.65
C ALA A 41 3.83 -0.22 -3.40
N GLY A 42 3.43 0.14 -4.60
CA GLY A 42 2.64 -0.73 -5.45
C GLY A 42 1.96 0.02 -6.56
N GLN A 43 0.98 -0.63 -7.18
CA GLN A 43 0.20 -0.08 -8.28
C GLN A 43 -1.22 -0.67 -8.28
N ALA A 44 -2.18 0.11 -8.77
CA ALA A 44 -3.51 -0.37 -9.13
C ALA A 44 -3.63 -0.58 -10.65
N THR A 45 -4.29 -1.68 -11.06
CA THR A 45 -4.60 -1.98 -12.46
C THR A 45 -6.08 -2.29 -12.65
N SER A 46 -6.62 -1.93 -13.82
CA SER A 46 -8.02 -2.16 -14.19
C SER A 46 -8.21 -3.61 -14.66
N LEU A 47 -9.48 -3.98 -14.91
CA LEU A 47 -9.84 -5.28 -15.49
C LEU A 47 -9.15 -5.59 -16.82
N ASN A 48 -8.76 -4.55 -17.58
CA ASN A 48 -8.08 -4.67 -18.86
C ASN A 48 -6.54 -4.72 -18.71
N GLY A 49 -6.02 -4.73 -17.48
CA GLY A 49 -4.60 -4.65 -17.19
C GLY A 49 -4.02 -3.24 -17.35
N GLU A 50 -4.85 -2.22 -17.54
CA GLU A 50 -4.40 -0.84 -17.68
C GLU A 50 -4.07 -0.24 -16.32
N SER A 51 -3.10 0.66 -16.28
CA SER A 51 -2.73 1.36 -15.04
C SER A 51 -3.83 2.34 -14.62
N VAL A 52 -4.34 2.18 -13.40
CA VAL A 52 -5.33 3.10 -12.84
C VAL A 52 -4.63 4.24 -12.15
N ARG A 53 -5.08 5.47 -12.41
CA ARG A 53 -4.56 6.71 -11.81
C ARG A 53 -5.67 7.47 -11.11
N GLY A 54 -5.31 8.31 -10.14
CA GLY A 54 -6.25 9.21 -9.49
C GLY A 54 -7.12 8.58 -8.40
N LEU A 55 -6.85 7.33 -8.03
CA LEU A 55 -7.37 6.73 -6.79
C LEU A 55 -6.50 7.12 -5.61
N PHE A 56 -7.12 7.30 -4.45
CA PHE A 56 -6.41 7.50 -3.19
C PHE A 56 -6.01 6.16 -2.58
N VAL A 57 -4.83 6.15 -1.99
CA VAL A 57 -4.28 5.04 -1.22
C VAL A 57 -4.03 5.55 0.18
N GLN A 58 -4.64 4.94 1.18
CA GLN A 58 -4.37 5.28 2.58
C GLN A 58 -3.52 4.19 3.20
N LEU A 59 -2.45 4.60 3.88
CA LEU A 59 -1.64 3.77 4.75
C LEU A 59 -1.91 4.18 6.19
N GLY A 60 -2.34 3.24 7.02
CA GLY A 60 -2.64 3.51 8.41
C GLY A 60 -2.15 2.43 9.37
N GLY A 61 -2.32 2.68 10.68
CA GLY A 61 -1.98 1.74 11.73
C GLY A 61 -0.92 2.25 12.68
N SER A 62 -0.05 1.36 13.16
CA SER A 62 1.09 1.71 14.02
C SER A 62 2.26 0.75 13.83
N MET A 63 3.45 1.15 14.24
CA MET A 63 4.65 0.32 14.21
C MET A 63 5.64 0.78 15.31
N PRO A 64 6.65 -0.03 15.70
CA PRO A 64 7.63 0.41 16.68
C PRO A 64 8.27 1.75 16.32
N GLY A 65 8.23 2.71 17.25
CA GLY A 65 8.70 4.08 17.03
C GLY A 65 7.68 5.04 16.41
N MET A 66 6.51 4.56 15.97
CA MET A 66 5.44 5.39 15.39
C MET A 66 4.07 4.89 15.86
N GLU A 67 3.52 5.54 16.90
CA GLU A 67 2.24 5.14 17.52
C GLU A 67 1.02 5.34 16.61
N SER A 68 1.10 6.28 15.66
CA SER A 68 0.07 6.49 14.65
C SER A 68 0.68 6.71 13.27
N VAL A 69 0.25 5.89 12.32
CA VAL A 69 0.46 6.07 10.89
C VAL A 69 -0.88 6.46 10.29
N ASP A 70 -0.91 7.57 9.58
CA ASP A 70 -2.01 7.98 8.71
C ASP A 70 -1.43 8.80 7.56
N LYS A 71 -1.22 8.14 6.42
CA LYS A 71 -0.62 8.72 5.23
C LYS A 71 -1.53 8.50 4.04
N LEU A 72 -1.58 9.47 3.14
CA LEU A 72 -2.37 9.42 1.92
C LEU A 72 -1.46 9.63 0.71
N ALA A 73 -1.59 8.78 -0.29
CA ALA A 73 -0.97 8.94 -1.60
C ALA A 73 -2.01 8.76 -2.70
N MET A 74 -1.64 9.07 -3.93
CA MET A 74 -2.50 8.90 -5.08
C MET A 74 -1.82 8.02 -6.12
N THR A 75 -2.57 7.09 -6.70
CA THR A 75 -2.09 6.24 -7.80
C THR A 75 -1.70 7.09 -9.01
N GLY A 76 -0.53 6.78 -9.58
CA GLY A 76 0.07 7.51 -10.70
C GLY A 76 1.08 8.58 -10.31
N LEU A 77 1.37 8.77 -9.01
CA LEU A 77 2.39 9.70 -8.53
C LEU A 77 3.78 9.08 -8.35
N ALA A 78 3.88 7.75 -8.37
CA ALA A 78 5.16 7.03 -8.27
C ALA A 78 5.38 6.15 -9.52
N PRO A 79 5.72 6.75 -10.68
CA PRO A 79 5.79 6.06 -11.97
C PRO A 79 6.87 4.98 -12.03
N GLN A 80 7.83 4.95 -11.10
CA GLN A 80 8.84 3.89 -10.99
C GLN A 80 8.21 2.52 -10.68
N TYR A 81 7.03 2.49 -10.05
CA TYR A 81 6.26 1.26 -9.82
C TYR A 81 5.27 0.94 -10.94
N GLY A 82 5.36 1.69 -12.05
CA GLY A 82 4.47 1.67 -13.19
C GLY A 82 3.49 2.86 -13.20
N ALA A 83 2.74 3.01 -14.30
CA ALA A 83 1.95 4.21 -14.54
C ALA A 83 0.82 4.45 -13.52
N GLY A 84 0.41 3.44 -12.75
CA GLY A 84 -0.58 3.54 -11.68
C GLY A 84 0.05 3.49 -10.28
N GLY A 85 1.36 3.70 -10.21
CA GLY A 85 2.16 3.48 -9.02
C GLY A 85 1.93 4.48 -7.88
N PHE A 86 2.11 4.03 -6.66
CA PHE A 86 2.11 4.82 -5.43
C PHE A 86 3.27 4.40 -4.51
N GLU A 87 3.65 5.26 -3.58
CA GLU A 87 4.71 4.99 -2.61
C GLU A 87 4.48 5.75 -1.29
N PHE A 88 4.91 5.12 -0.20
CA PHE A 88 5.03 5.70 1.13
C PHE A 88 6.41 5.37 1.71
N THR A 89 7.14 6.38 2.17
CA THR A 89 8.26 6.17 3.08
C THR A 89 7.71 5.87 4.48
N LEU A 90 8.16 4.79 5.09
CA LEU A 90 7.80 4.41 6.47
C LEU A 90 8.76 5.05 7.47
N ALA A 91 10.06 4.76 7.33
CA ALA A 91 11.12 5.19 8.23
C ALA A 91 12.46 5.34 7.51
N ASP A 92 13.45 5.87 8.22
CA ASP A 92 14.85 6.02 7.79
C ASP A 92 15.70 4.74 8.00
N LYS A 93 15.03 3.62 8.29
CA LYS A 93 15.60 2.27 8.37
C LYS A 93 14.50 1.20 8.37
N PRO A 94 14.82 -0.07 8.10
CA PRO A 94 13.92 -1.19 8.34
C PRO A 94 13.50 -1.27 9.81
N VAL A 95 12.23 -1.61 10.03
CA VAL A 95 11.67 -1.82 11.37
C VAL A 95 10.65 -2.92 11.25
N ALA A 96 10.79 -3.97 12.06
CA ALA A 96 9.83 -5.06 12.08
C ALA A 96 8.50 -4.65 12.72
N SER A 97 7.39 -5.04 12.11
CA SER A 97 6.03 -4.93 12.66
C SER A 97 5.19 -6.09 12.15
N SER A 98 4.17 -6.51 12.89
CA SER A 98 3.34 -7.65 12.50
C SER A 98 1.86 -7.32 12.59
N GLY A 99 1.20 -7.27 11.44
CA GLY A 99 -0.24 -7.04 11.32
C GLY A 99 -0.77 -5.73 11.92
N THR A 100 0.10 -4.75 12.22
CA THR A 100 -0.30 -3.46 12.82
C THR A 100 -0.43 -2.34 11.81
N LEU A 101 0.18 -2.48 10.63
CA LEU A 101 0.03 -1.58 9.49
C LEU A 101 -0.99 -2.14 8.50
N TRP A 102 -1.71 -1.25 7.82
CA TRP A 102 -2.66 -1.61 6.78
C TRP A 102 -2.71 -0.58 5.65
N ILE A 103 -3.10 -1.04 4.47
CA ILE A 103 -3.32 -0.17 3.30
C ILE A 103 -4.74 -0.39 2.73
N GLN A 104 -5.33 0.67 2.17
CA GLN A 104 -6.67 0.61 1.57
C GLN A 104 -6.81 1.59 0.39
N LEU A 105 -7.54 1.18 -0.65
CA LEU A 105 -7.89 2.04 -1.79
C LEU A 105 -9.20 2.77 -1.58
N PHE A 106 -9.27 4.00 -2.09
CA PHE A 106 -10.45 4.85 -2.09
C PHE A 106 -10.62 5.56 -3.44
N ASP A 107 -11.87 5.87 -3.79
CA ASP A 107 -12.18 6.76 -4.90
C ASP A 107 -12.07 8.24 -4.51
N GLN A 108 -12.36 9.12 -5.47
CA GLN A 108 -12.31 10.59 -5.28
C GLN A 108 -13.39 11.13 -4.33
N GLN A 109 -14.38 10.31 -3.97
CA GLN A 109 -15.44 10.62 -3.00
C GLN A 109 -15.14 10.01 -1.62
N ASN A 110 -13.92 9.48 -1.41
CA ASN A 110 -13.50 8.76 -0.20
C ASN A 110 -14.33 7.49 0.09
N LEU A 111 -14.92 6.86 -0.92
CA LEU A 111 -15.54 5.56 -0.76
C LEU A 111 -14.47 4.46 -0.84
N PRO A 112 -14.46 3.50 0.09
CA PRO A 112 -13.49 2.42 0.07
C PRO A 112 -13.72 1.50 -1.13
N LEU A 113 -12.65 1.26 -1.89
CA LEU A 113 -12.62 0.43 -3.09
C LEU A 113 -12.00 -0.95 -2.87
N SER A 114 -11.34 -1.17 -1.72
CA SER A 114 -10.76 -2.44 -1.28
C SER A 114 -11.02 -2.67 0.21
N ASP A 115 -10.80 -3.90 0.66
CA ASP A 115 -10.58 -4.18 2.09
C ASP A 115 -9.31 -3.47 2.59
N ARG A 116 -9.18 -3.40 3.93
CA ARG A 116 -7.89 -3.09 4.57
C ARG A 116 -6.99 -4.30 4.47
N ILE A 117 -5.83 -4.10 3.85
CA ILE A 117 -4.82 -5.14 3.69
C ILE A 117 -3.77 -4.93 4.76
N TYR A 118 -3.78 -5.78 5.79
CA TYR A 118 -2.76 -5.78 6.83
C TYR A 118 -1.51 -6.50 6.36
N PHE A 119 -0.34 -6.01 6.73
CA PHE A 119 0.93 -6.57 6.31
C PHE A 119 2.00 -6.46 7.40
N ASP A 120 3.05 -7.25 7.23
CA ASP A 120 4.22 -7.25 8.08
C ASP A 120 5.34 -6.41 7.46
N THR A 121 6.16 -5.81 8.31
CA THR A 121 7.44 -5.19 7.91
C THR A 121 8.57 -5.92 8.60
N TYR A 122 9.78 -5.77 8.06
CA TYR A 122 10.95 -6.54 8.49
C TYR A 122 12.08 -5.60 8.91
N ASP A 123 12.86 -6.04 9.88
CA ASP A 123 14.16 -5.44 10.22
C ASP A 123 15.26 -6.12 9.39
N ASP A 124 15.09 -6.08 8.07
CA ASP A 124 16.00 -6.67 7.09
C ASP A 124 16.10 -5.75 5.86
N CYS A 125 17.32 -5.34 5.52
CA CYS A 125 17.61 -4.47 4.40
C CYS A 125 17.19 -5.07 3.05
N GLN A 126 17.09 -6.39 2.94
CA GLN A 126 16.66 -7.09 1.71
C GLN A 126 15.14 -7.25 1.63
N MET A 127 14.41 -6.79 2.66
CA MET A 127 12.96 -6.85 2.79
C MET A 127 12.38 -5.52 3.28
N ASN A 128 13.05 -4.41 2.97
CA ASN A 128 12.71 -3.07 3.46
C ASN A 128 11.65 -2.35 2.63
N LEU A 129 11.20 -2.95 1.52
CA LEU A 129 10.11 -2.43 0.70
C LEU A 129 8.97 -3.46 0.60
N ILE A 130 7.79 -3.10 1.07
CA ILE A 130 6.58 -3.91 0.94
C ILE A 130 5.83 -3.50 -0.32
N ILE A 131 5.65 -4.43 -1.26
CA ILE A 131 4.93 -4.25 -2.52
C ILE A 131 3.52 -4.81 -2.41
N ILE A 132 2.53 -3.97 -2.72
CA ILE A 132 1.11 -4.32 -2.69
C ILE A 132 0.45 -3.89 -4.00
N TYR A 133 0.18 -4.86 -4.86
CA TYR A 133 -0.55 -4.64 -6.10
C TYR A 133 -2.05 -4.86 -5.91
N PHE A 134 -2.84 -4.00 -6.55
CA PHE A 134 -4.30 -4.11 -6.58
C PHE A 134 -4.79 -4.33 -8.00
N ASP A 135 -5.71 -5.28 -8.17
CA ASP A 135 -6.39 -5.55 -9.43
C ASP A 135 -7.88 -5.27 -9.27
N GLN A 136 -8.45 -4.53 -10.24
CA GLN A 136 -9.88 -4.36 -10.34
C GLN A 136 -10.53 -5.68 -10.74
N VAL A 137 -11.65 -6.03 -10.10
CA VAL A 137 -12.37 -7.31 -10.32
C VAL A 137 -13.80 -7.16 -10.81
N LYS A 138 -14.31 -5.93 -10.92
CA LYS A 138 -15.65 -5.60 -11.44
C LYS A 138 -15.81 -4.12 -11.76
#